data_AF-A0A0D3JG87-F1
#
_entry.id   AF-A0A0D3JG87-F1
#
_cell.length_a   1.000
_cell.length_b   1.000
_cell.length_c   1.000
_cell.angle_alpha   90.00
_cell.angle_beta   90.00
_cell.angle_gamma   90.00
#
_symmetry.space_group_name_H-M   'P 1'
#
loop_
_entity.id
_entity.type
_entity.pdbx_description
1 polymer ?
#
loop_
_entity_poly.entity_id
_entity_poly.type
_entity_poly.pdbx_seq_one_letter_code
_entity_poly.pdbx_strand_id
1 'polypeptide(L)'
;MVAASQIAPDDVICDAPAYCVCTFEEWRKRVCASCFSLASGRLTVRCPNCEHAFYCSEQCRTRHRIEGSVGSAPHGRVCAALRRFAPLRKYGKSTANVLRLLLEALACRADATDAADAADTADGLFDALVHHPPHWSQPKEAQEWARVSAAFRTLLSRCDWWHAPPPSDDELFALVSRLDSNIFGCFVRDDGAIFGHACYLQAATFNHSCEPNCVAMRGVARMRIVAQEAVAAGEPLTISYIDANRPVHARRKDLSDHYHFTCDCPRCTAEATNGAVRTKLTYGGGGALRRDAAGKDAPRRGGVASPLPKAPPPPAAATKPTRPWFEALA
;
A
#
# COMPACT_ATOMS: atom_id res chain seq x y z
N MET A 1 0.26 10.40 15.55
CA MET A 1 1.24 11.50 15.37
C MET A 1 0.54 12.84 15.63
N VAL A 2 1.21 13.79 16.28
CA VAL A 2 0.71 15.16 16.51
C VAL A 2 1.75 16.19 16.05
N ALA A 3 1.32 17.39 15.69
CA ALA A 3 2.22 18.47 15.29
C ALA A 3 3.03 18.97 16.50
N ALA A 4 4.36 18.93 16.44
CA ALA A 4 5.22 19.42 17.52
C ALA A 4 5.29 20.96 17.58
N SER A 5 5.03 21.61 16.45
CA SER A 5 4.98 23.06 16.29
C SER A 5 3.87 23.42 15.29
N GLN A 6 3.64 24.72 15.09
CA GLN A 6 2.78 25.17 14.00
C GLN A 6 3.36 24.71 12.65
N ILE A 7 2.50 24.19 11.78
CA ILE A 7 2.83 23.71 10.43
C ILE A 7 2.07 24.57 9.42
N ALA A 8 2.73 25.00 8.36
CA ALA A 8 2.12 25.76 7.28
C ALA A 8 1.53 24.83 6.19
N PRO A 9 0.55 25.29 5.41
CA PRO A 9 0.14 24.57 4.21
C PRO A 9 1.33 24.30 3.29
N ASP A 10 1.31 23.16 2.60
CA ASP A 10 2.34 22.67 1.67
C ASP A 10 3.68 22.26 2.32
N ASP A 11 3.82 22.34 3.65
CA ASP A 11 4.99 21.79 4.36
C ASP A 11 5.07 20.26 4.20
N VAL A 12 6.27 19.75 3.93
CA VAL A 12 6.56 18.30 3.92
C VAL A 12 6.77 17.84 5.36
N ILE A 13 5.79 17.14 5.90
CA ILE A 13 5.77 16.65 7.28
C ILE A 13 6.58 15.36 7.42
N CYS A 14 6.50 14.50 6.40
CA CYS A 14 7.19 13.21 6.39
C CYS A 14 7.69 12.91 4.97
N ASP A 15 8.91 12.37 4.87
CA ASP A 15 9.47 11.85 3.64
C ASP A 15 10.06 10.45 3.91
N ALA A 16 9.23 9.43 3.70
CA ALA A 16 9.51 8.06 4.09
C ALA A 16 10.01 7.24 2.87
N PRO A 17 11.23 6.67 2.90
CA PRO A 17 11.62 5.68 1.89
C PRO A 17 10.74 4.43 1.95
N ALA A 18 10.56 3.77 0.81
CA ALA A 18 9.92 2.46 0.79
C ALA A 18 10.78 1.44 1.54
N TYR A 19 10.14 0.72 2.46
CA TYR A 19 10.75 -0.39 3.18
C TYR A 19 10.69 -1.68 2.37
N CYS A 20 9.52 -1.96 1.79
CA CYS A 20 9.30 -3.04 0.84
C CYS A 20 8.27 -2.62 -0.21
N VAL A 21 8.39 -3.14 -1.43
CA VAL A 21 7.56 -2.84 -2.60
C VAL A 21 7.39 -4.14 -3.38
N CYS A 22 6.15 -4.44 -3.78
CA CYS A 22 5.86 -5.57 -4.63
C CYS A 22 4.86 -5.19 -5.72
N THR A 23 5.23 -5.43 -6.98
CA THR A 23 4.33 -5.28 -8.13
C THR A 23 3.39 -6.48 -8.25
N PHE A 24 2.11 -6.20 -8.46
CA PHE A 24 1.08 -7.20 -8.76
C PHE A 24 1.42 -7.98 -10.02
N GLU A 25 0.92 -9.21 -10.07
CA GLU A 25 1.24 -10.13 -11.15
C GLU A 25 0.78 -9.62 -12.51
N GLU A 26 -0.39 -8.99 -12.58
CA GLU A 26 -1.00 -8.43 -13.78
C GLU A 26 -0.15 -7.30 -14.39
N TRP A 27 0.61 -6.60 -13.55
CA TRP A 27 1.44 -5.47 -13.94
C TRP A 27 2.90 -5.83 -14.19
N ARG A 28 3.32 -7.06 -13.88
CA ARG A 28 4.73 -7.49 -13.99
C ARG A 28 5.34 -7.29 -15.38
N LYS A 29 4.52 -7.34 -16.45
CA LYS A 29 4.97 -7.17 -17.84
C LYS A 29 4.91 -5.70 -18.31
N ARG A 30 4.49 -4.77 -17.45
CA ARG A 30 4.31 -3.35 -17.75
C ARG A 30 5.08 -2.44 -16.80
N VAL A 31 5.39 -2.89 -15.60
CA VAL A 31 6.14 -2.13 -14.58
C VAL A 31 7.49 -2.78 -14.39
N CYS A 32 8.56 -1.98 -14.44
CA CYS A 32 9.91 -2.46 -14.19
C CYS A 32 10.04 -2.91 -12.74
N ALA A 33 10.51 -4.13 -12.50
CA ALA A 33 10.71 -4.67 -11.17
C ALA A 33 11.87 -4.01 -10.39
N SER A 34 12.66 -3.14 -11.03
CA SER A 34 13.79 -2.43 -10.40
C SER A 34 13.48 -0.96 -10.13
N CYS A 35 13.14 -0.20 -11.17
CA CYS A 35 12.90 1.24 -11.03
C CYS A 35 11.42 1.59 -10.86
N PHE A 36 10.53 0.60 -10.89
CA PHE A 36 9.07 0.76 -10.81
C PHE A 36 8.45 1.68 -11.86
N SER A 37 9.20 2.03 -12.90
CA SER A 37 8.70 2.84 -14.00
C SER A 37 7.71 2.05 -14.85
N LEU A 38 6.62 2.70 -15.24
CA LEU A 38 5.65 2.17 -16.18
C LEU A 38 6.20 2.24 -17.60
N ALA A 39 6.23 1.11 -18.29
CA ALA A 39 6.58 1.05 -19.70
C ALA A 39 5.40 1.44 -20.59
N SER A 40 5.71 2.12 -21.70
CA SER A 40 4.73 2.41 -22.76
C SER A 40 4.16 1.14 -23.40
N GLY A 41 4.98 0.10 -23.54
CA GLY A 41 4.60 -1.21 -24.05
C GLY A 41 4.88 -2.36 -23.07
N ARG A 42 4.93 -3.58 -23.61
CA ARG A 42 5.29 -4.80 -22.86
C ARG A 42 6.80 -4.86 -22.64
N LEU A 43 7.21 -5.10 -21.41
CA LEU A 43 8.59 -5.36 -21.04
C LEU A 43 9.04 -6.72 -21.57
N THR A 44 10.20 -6.73 -22.24
CA THR A 44 10.79 -7.93 -22.86
C THR A 44 12.01 -8.44 -22.11
N VAL A 45 12.79 -7.55 -21.49
CA VAL A 45 13.89 -7.92 -20.58
C VAL A 45 13.28 -8.54 -19.32
N ARG A 46 13.68 -9.77 -19.00
CA ARG A 46 13.15 -10.52 -17.85
C ARG A 46 14.23 -11.32 -17.15
N CYS A 47 13.93 -11.71 -15.92
CA CYS A 47 14.69 -12.76 -15.24
C CYS A 47 14.52 -14.07 -16.03
N PRO A 48 15.61 -14.81 -16.33
CA PRO A 48 15.51 -16.10 -17.00
C PRO A 48 15.00 -17.21 -16.07
N ASN A 49 15.14 -17.02 -14.75
CA ASN A 49 14.93 -18.07 -13.75
C ASN A 49 13.54 -18.05 -13.09
N CYS A 50 12.81 -16.93 -13.17
CA CYS A 50 11.46 -16.82 -12.65
C CYS A 50 10.53 -16.15 -13.66
N GLU A 51 9.22 -16.20 -13.40
CA GLU A 51 8.21 -15.55 -14.23
C GLU A 51 7.69 -14.22 -13.66
N HIS A 52 8.35 -13.69 -12.62
CA HIS A 52 7.86 -12.57 -11.82
C HIS A 52 8.53 -11.23 -12.14
N ALA A 53 9.83 -11.23 -12.50
CA ALA A 53 10.58 -9.99 -12.66
C ALA A 53 10.84 -9.65 -14.14
N PHE A 54 10.38 -8.47 -14.56
CA PHE A 54 10.64 -7.87 -15.86
C PHE A 54 11.22 -6.47 -15.69
N TYR A 55 11.94 -6.00 -16.70
CA TYR A 55 12.77 -4.80 -16.59
C TYR A 55 12.66 -3.94 -17.83
N CYS A 56 12.81 -2.63 -17.67
CA CYS A 56 12.88 -1.69 -18.80
C CYS A 56 14.22 -1.78 -19.55
N SER A 57 15.28 -2.27 -18.91
CA SER A 57 16.62 -2.39 -19.49
C SER A 57 17.42 -3.52 -18.85
N GLU A 58 18.47 -3.97 -19.54
CA GLU A 58 19.45 -4.92 -19.00
C GLU A 58 20.17 -4.35 -17.77
N GLN A 59 20.39 -3.03 -17.73
CA GLN A 59 20.95 -2.35 -16.58
C GLN A 59 20.06 -2.50 -15.33
N CYS A 60 18.74 -2.30 -15.47
CA CYS A 60 17.79 -2.53 -14.37
C CYS A 60 17.76 -3.99 -13.94
N ARG A 61 17.89 -4.95 -14.87
CA ARG A 61 17.96 -6.38 -14.54
C ARG A 61 19.20 -6.70 -13.70
N THR A 62 20.37 -6.26 -14.16
CA THR A 62 21.65 -6.52 -13.48
C THR A 62 21.71 -5.85 -12.12
N ARG A 63 21.31 -4.57 -12.03
CA ARG A 63 21.24 -3.83 -10.77
C ARG A 63 20.33 -4.55 -9.77
N HIS A 64 19.07 -4.79 -10.13
CA HIS A 64 18.13 -5.43 -9.21
C HIS A 64 18.60 -6.84 -8.83
N ARG A 65 19.21 -7.61 -9.73
CA ARG A 65 19.73 -8.95 -9.41
C ARG A 65 20.71 -8.93 -8.23
N ILE A 66 21.59 -7.94 -8.15
CA ILE A 66 22.74 -7.92 -7.25
C ILE A 66 22.53 -6.93 -6.09
N GLU A 67 22.14 -5.71 -6.40
CA GLU A 67 22.07 -4.58 -5.46
C GLU A 67 20.67 -4.38 -4.87
N GLY A 68 19.63 -4.81 -5.58
CA GLY A 68 18.25 -4.46 -5.21
C GLY A 68 17.80 -3.12 -5.78
N SER A 69 16.82 -2.51 -5.13
CA SER A 69 16.35 -1.14 -5.39
C SER A 69 15.69 -0.58 -4.13
N VAL A 70 15.31 0.71 -4.14
CA VAL A 70 14.64 1.31 -2.97
C VAL A 70 13.35 0.56 -2.67
N GLY A 71 13.29 -0.04 -1.48
CA GLY A 71 12.18 -0.87 -1.05
C GLY A 71 12.06 -2.22 -1.79
N SER A 72 13.10 -2.73 -2.43
CA SER A 72 13.08 -4.11 -2.93
C SER A 72 14.45 -4.74 -2.80
N ALA A 73 14.47 -5.95 -2.25
CA ALA A 73 15.69 -6.68 -1.99
C ALA A 73 16.40 -7.01 -3.31
N PRO A 74 17.70 -7.35 -3.28
CA PRO A 74 18.32 -7.98 -4.43
C PRO A 74 17.49 -9.15 -4.96
N HIS A 75 17.07 -9.09 -6.23
CA HIS A 75 16.23 -10.13 -6.84
C HIS A 75 16.88 -11.50 -6.71
N GLY A 76 18.22 -11.59 -6.71
CA GLY A 76 18.96 -12.82 -6.47
C GLY A 76 18.53 -13.55 -5.19
N ARG A 77 18.14 -12.82 -4.14
CA ARG A 77 17.67 -13.37 -2.87
C ARG A 77 16.28 -13.95 -2.97
N VAL A 78 15.35 -13.23 -3.60
CA VAL A 78 13.93 -13.63 -3.65
C VAL A 78 13.61 -14.54 -4.84
N CYS A 79 14.48 -14.60 -5.86
CA CYS A 79 14.21 -15.32 -7.11
C CYS A 79 13.95 -16.81 -6.90
N ALA A 80 14.67 -17.47 -5.98
CA ALA A 80 14.52 -18.90 -5.73
C ALA A 80 13.13 -19.27 -5.16
N ALA A 81 12.61 -18.42 -4.28
CA ALA A 81 11.26 -18.51 -3.72
C ALA A 81 10.21 -18.11 -4.77
N LEU A 82 10.40 -16.99 -5.47
CA LEU A 82 9.48 -16.53 -6.52
C LEU A 82 9.30 -17.57 -7.63
N ARG A 83 10.36 -18.27 -8.06
CA ARG A 83 10.27 -19.37 -9.04
C ARG A 83 9.28 -20.46 -8.61
N ARG A 84 9.04 -20.63 -7.32
CA ARG A 84 8.19 -21.68 -6.73
C ARG A 84 6.89 -21.13 -6.14
N PHE A 85 6.55 -19.87 -6.42
CA PHE A 85 5.44 -19.17 -5.78
C PHE A 85 4.05 -19.62 -6.27
N ALA A 86 3.98 -20.27 -7.44
CA ALA A 86 2.72 -20.65 -8.09
C ALA A 86 1.68 -21.33 -7.18
N PRO A 87 2.03 -22.26 -6.25
CA PRO A 87 1.06 -22.90 -5.37
C PRO A 87 0.31 -21.95 -4.42
N LEU A 88 0.90 -20.80 -4.07
CA LEU A 88 0.26 -19.83 -3.17
C LEU A 88 -0.88 -19.04 -3.84
N ARG A 89 -0.93 -19.02 -5.18
CA ARG A 89 -1.97 -18.31 -5.94
C ARG A 89 -3.39 -18.83 -5.68
N LYS A 90 -3.51 -20.11 -5.30
CA LYS A 90 -4.82 -20.74 -5.04
C LYS A 90 -5.53 -20.18 -3.80
N TYR A 91 -4.79 -19.52 -2.91
CA TYR A 91 -5.32 -18.87 -1.70
C TYR A 91 -5.76 -17.42 -1.93
N GLY A 92 -5.94 -17.04 -3.19
CA GLY A 92 -6.42 -15.71 -3.58
C GLY A 92 -5.31 -14.70 -3.85
N LYS A 93 -5.67 -13.68 -4.63
CA LYS A 93 -4.74 -12.65 -5.12
C LYS A 93 -4.19 -11.78 -3.98
N SER A 94 -5.02 -11.42 -3.01
CA SER A 94 -4.60 -10.56 -1.89
C SER A 94 -3.52 -11.24 -1.05
N THR A 95 -3.80 -12.48 -0.61
CA THR A 95 -2.86 -13.34 0.11
C THR A 95 -1.55 -13.52 -0.65
N ALA A 96 -1.63 -13.84 -1.95
CA ALA A 96 -0.44 -13.99 -2.79
C ALA A 96 0.38 -12.69 -2.88
N ASN A 97 -0.27 -11.53 -2.99
CA ASN A 97 0.41 -10.24 -3.08
C ASN A 97 1.08 -9.85 -1.76
N VAL A 98 0.40 -10.00 -0.62
CA VAL A 98 0.99 -9.65 0.69
C VAL A 98 2.12 -10.60 1.07
N LEU A 99 2.03 -11.90 0.74
CA LEU A 99 3.13 -12.85 0.96
C LEU A 99 4.36 -12.55 0.10
N ARG A 100 4.16 -12.06 -1.14
CA ARG A 100 5.28 -11.58 -1.96
C ARG A 100 5.92 -10.33 -1.38
N LEU A 101 5.10 -9.40 -0.88
CA LEU A 101 5.61 -8.22 -0.20
C LEU A 101 6.36 -8.57 1.09
N LEU A 102 5.86 -9.56 1.84
CA LEU A 102 6.53 -10.09 3.03
C LEU A 102 7.87 -10.72 2.67
N LEU A 103 7.95 -11.48 1.58
CA LEU A 103 9.21 -12.03 1.10
C LEU A 103 10.25 -10.94 0.80
N GLU A 104 9.83 -9.83 0.16
CA GLU A 104 10.69 -8.66 -0.07
C GLU A 104 11.14 -8.03 1.27
N ALA A 105 10.21 -7.81 2.20
CA ALA A 105 10.51 -7.25 3.52
C ALA A 105 11.55 -8.10 4.25
N LEU A 106 11.31 -9.41 4.41
CA LEU A 106 12.23 -10.33 5.09
C LEU A 106 13.60 -10.40 4.40
N ALA A 107 13.65 -10.32 3.06
CA ALA A 107 14.91 -10.33 2.32
C ALA A 107 15.70 -9.02 2.46
N CYS A 108 15.03 -7.88 2.62
CA CYS A 108 15.65 -6.60 2.97
C CYS A 108 16.24 -6.62 4.39
N ARG A 109 15.53 -7.25 5.35
CA ARG A 109 15.96 -7.40 6.75
C ARG A 109 17.22 -8.23 6.91
N ALA A 110 17.46 -9.18 6.01
CA ALA A 110 18.57 -10.13 6.12
C ALA A 110 19.96 -9.48 6.13
N ASP A 111 20.10 -8.21 5.71
CA ASP A 111 21.36 -7.45 5.78
C ASP A 111 21.50 -6.57 7.02
N ALA A 112 20.45 -6.43 7.84
CA ALA A 112 20.50 -5.61 9.04
C ALA A 112 21.35 -6.32 10.12
N THR A 113 22.66 -6.10 10.07
CA THR A 113 23.60 -6.52 11.11
C THR A 113 23.25 -5.81 12.41
N ASP A 114 22.96 -6.57 13.46
CA ASP A 114 22.91 -6.22 14.89
C ASP A 114 23.23 -4.74 15.22
N ALA A 115 22.29 -3.83 14.93
CA ALA A 115 22.39 -2.44 15.34
C ALA A 115 21.89 -2.32 16.78
N ALA A 116 22.73 -1.75 17.64
CA ALA A 116 22.65 -1.83 19.09
C ALA A 116 21.44 -1.15 19.77
N ASP A 117 20.50 -0.56 19.01
CA ASP A 117 19.23 -0.05 19.53
C ASP A 117 18.11 -0.40 18.53
N ALA A 118 17.57 -1.62 18.65
CA ALA A 118 16.65 -2.21 17.66
C ALA A 118 15.39 -1.38 17.39
N ALA A 119 14.91 -0.59 18.35
CA ALA A 119 13.62 0.11 18.27
C ALA A 119 13.55 1.21 17.20
N ASP A 120 14.63 1.97 17.01
CA ASP A 120 14.67 3.09 16.03
C ASP A 120 15.20 2.66 14.65
N THR A 121 15.53 1.37 14.49
CA THR A 121 15.86 0.80 13.17
C THR A 121 14.60 0.67 12.32
N ALA A 122 14.77 0.58 10.99
CA ALA A 122 13.65 0.27 10.10
C ALA A 122 12.94 -1.05 10.50
N ASP A 123 13.68 -2.01 11.05
CA ASP A 123 13.12 -3.30 11.46
C ASP A 123 12.35 -3.19 12.78
N GLY A 124 12.83 -2.38 13.73
CA GLY A 124 12.08 -2.04 14.94
C GLY A 124 10.79 -1.31 14.63
N LEU A 125 10.83 -0.34 13.72
CA LEU A 125 9.64 0.36 13.23
C LEU A 125 8.67 -0.60 12.52
N PHE A 126 9.17 -1.57 11.77
CA PHE A 126 8.34 -2.61 11.15
C PHE A 126 7.69 -3.50 12.21
N ASP A 127 8.45 -3.99 13.19
CA ASP A 127 7.94 -4.89 14.23
C ASP A 127 6.94 -4.17 15.15
N ALA A 128 7.07 -2.85 15.30
CA ALA A 128 6.14 -1.96 16.01
C ALA A 128 4.87 -1.58 15.23
N LEU A 129 4.76 -1.94 13.94
CA LEU A 129 3.53 -1.73 13.18
C LEU A 129 2.35 -2.44 13.85
N VAL A 130 1.20 -1.78 13.83
CA VAL A 130 -0.04 -2.37 14.31
C VAL A 130 -0.36 -3.62 13.50
N HIS A 131 -0.69 -4.69 14.20
CA HIS A 131 -1.29 -5.88 13.62
C HIS A 131 -2.48 -6.29 14.46
N HIS A 132 -3.34 -7.10 13.88
CA HIS A 132 -4.53 -7.61 14.53
C HIS A 132 -4.38 -9.11 14.69
N PRO A 133 -4.75 -9.69 15.84
CA PRO A 133 -4.76 -11.15 15.98
C PRO A 133 -5.75 -11.75 14.99
N PRO A 134 -5.55 -13.01 14.59
CA PRO A 134 -6.51 -13.68 13.73
C PRO A 134 -7.88 -13.77 14.40
N HIS A 135 -8.93 -13.46 13.65
CA HIS A 135 -10.30 -13.64 14.07
C HIS A 135 -10.99 -14.61 13.11
N TRP A 136 -10.88 -15.91 13.40
CA TRP A 136 -11.50 -16.95 12.59
C TRP A 136 -12.99 -17.05 12.91
N SER A 137 -13.84 -16.78 11.93
CA SER A 137 -15.29 -16.99 12.05
C SER A 137 -15.66 -18.46 11.87
N GLN A 138 -14.81 -19.24 11.16
CA GLN A 138 -15.04 -20.66 10.91
C GLN A 138 -13.74 -21.47 11.08
N PRO A 139 -13.79 -22.72 11.59
CA PRO A 139 -12.60 -23.58 11.74
C PRO A 139 -11.83 -23.83 10.43
N LYS A 140 -12.52 -23.80 9.29
CA LYS A 140 -11.92 -23.97 7.96
C LYS A 140 -10.91 -22.87 7.63
N GLU A 141 -11.11 -21.66 8.15
CA GLU A 141 -10.24 -20.50 7.89
C GLU A 141 -8.88 -20.69 8.56
N ALA A 142 -8.88 -21.13 9.82
CA ALA A 142 -7.65 -21.49 10.53
C ALA A 142 -6.90 -22.65 9.84
N GLN A 143 -7.63 -23.66 9.34
CA GLN A 143 -7.02 -24.77 8.60
C GLN A 143 -6.40 -24.32 7.27
N GLU A 144 -7.07 -23.43 6.54
CA GLU A 144 -6.52 -22.87 5.31
C GLU A 144 -5.29 -22.00 5.60
N TRP A 145 -5.33 -21.18 6.66
CA TRP A 145 -4.16 -20.42 7.10
C TRP A 145 -2.97 -21.32 7.41
N ALA A 146 -3.16 -22.41 8.15
CA ALA A 146 -2.08 -23.37 8.42
C ALA A 146 -1.45 -23.92 7.12
N ARG A 147 -2.25 -24.13 6.06
CA ARG A 147 -1.73 -24.55 4.74
C ARG A 147 -0.98 -23.44 4.01
N VAL A 148 -1.47 -22.20 4.09
CA VAL A 148 -0.76 -21.01 3.57
C VAL A 148 0.59 -20.87 4.26
N SER A 149 0.60 -20.94 5.59
CA SER A 149 1.80 -20.81 6.42
C SER A 149 2.81 -21.90 6.13
N ALA A 150 2.39 -23.16 6.04
CA ALA A 150 3.27 -24.26 5.67
C ALA A 150 3.88 -24.08 4.26
N ALA A 151 3.09 -23.63 3.28
CA ALA A 151 3.56 -23.36 1.93
C ALA A 151 4.59 -22.21 1.90
N PHE A 152 4.34 -21.12 2.63
CA PHE A 152 5.27 -19.99 2.68
C PHE A 152 6.57 -20.33 3.43
N ARG A 153 6.49 -21.05 4.56
CA ARG A 153 7.66 -21.58 5.26
C ARG A 153 8.54 -22.47 4.37
N THR A 154 7.91 -23.29 3.52
CA THR A 154 8.61 -24.12 2.52
C THR A 154 9.33 -23.28 1.47
N LEU A 155 8.84 -22.07 1.15
CA LEU A 155 9.54 -21.15 0.25
C LEU A 155 10.72 -20.46 0.95
N LEU A 156 10.53 -20.01 2.19
CA LEU A 156 11.58 -19.39 2.99
C LEU A 156 12.75 -20.34 3.23
N SER A 157 12.50 -21.62 3.54
CA SER A 157 13.57 -22.61 3.75
C SER A 157 14.42 -22.91 2.51
N ARG A 158 14.04 -22.40 1.34
CA ARG A 158 14.80 -22.50 0.07
C ARG A 158 15.56 -21.22 -0.26
N CYS A 159 15.50 -20.24 0.62
CA CYS A 159 16.23 -18.99 0.48
C CYS A 159 17.56 -19.10 1.23
N ASP A 160 18.67 -19.01 0.51
CA ASP A 160 20.01 -19.19 1.08
C ASP A 160 20.39 -18.12 2.12
N TRP A 161 19.63 -17.01 2.18
CA TRP A 161 19.79 -15.91 3.15
C TRP A 161 18.91 -16.06 4.40
N TRP A 162 17.96 -17.00 4.42
CA TRP A 162 17.08 -17.20 5.56
C TRP A 162 17.71 -18.22 6.51
N HIS A 163 18.27 -17.74 7.62
CA HIS A 163 18.93 -18.58 8.63
C HIS A 163 18.16 -18.69 9.94
N ALA A 164 17.12 -17.89 10.13
CA ALA A 164 16.28 -17.93 11.31
C ALA A 164 15.40 -19.20 11.35
N PRO A 165 14.96 -19.64 12.54
CA PRO A 165 13.92 -20.65 12.66
C PRO A 165 12.68 -20.28 11.82
N PRO A 166 12.02 -21.25 11.17
CA PRO A 166 10.77 -20.97 10.46
C PRO A 166 9.73 -20.37 11.43
N PRO A 167 9.06 -19.25 11.08
CA PRO A 167 8.08 -18.65 11.96
C PRO A 167 6.91 -19.59 12.20
N SER A 168 6.38 -19.62 13.42
CA SER A 168 5.12 -20.26 13.76
C SER A 168 3.95 -19.68 12.95
N ASP A 169 2.80 -20.36 12.96
CA ASP A 169 1.61 -19.90 12.23
C ASP A 169 1.10 -18.54 12.77
N ASP A 170 1.25 -18.28 14.07
CA ASP A 170 0.85 -17.03 14.71
C ASP A 170 1.84 -15.90 14.40
N GLU A 171 3.15 -16.18 14.46
CA GLU A 171 4.18 -15.20 14.09
C GLU A 171 4.05 -14.79 12.62
N LEU A 172 3.84 -15.76 11.72
CA LEU A 172 3.65 -15.46 10.31
C LEU A 172 2.34 -14.68 10.08
N PHE A 173 1.28 -14.97 10.83
CA PHE A 173 0.03 -14.21 10.73
C PHE A 173 0.26 -12.76 11.15
N ALA A 174 0.95 -12.56 12.26
CA ALA A 174 1.28 -11.24 12.75
C ALA A 174 2.14 -10.45 11.74
N LEU A 175 3.12 -11.09 11.07
CA LEU A 175 3.91 -10.45 10.01
C LEU A 175 3.06 -10.04 8.79
N VAL A 176 2.15 -10.92 8.35
CA VAL A 176 1.25 -10.62 7.24
C VAL A 176 0.28 -9.51 7.60
N SER A 177 -0.31 -9.55 8.80
CA SER A 177 -1.24 -8.53 9.28
C SER A 177 -0.57 -7.16 9.43
N ARG A 178 0.69 -7.10 9.91
CA ARG A 178 1.47 -5.84 9.92
C ARG A 178 1.52 -5.21 8.54
N LEU A 179 1.81 -5.99 7.51
CA LEU A 179 1.84 -5.45 6.15
C LEU A 179 0.44 -5.06 5.67
N ASP A 180 -0.53 -5.97 5.74
CA ASP A 180 -1.87 -5.74 5.18
C ASP A 180 -2.56 -4.49 5.78
N SER A 181 -2.36 -4.23 7.06
CA SER A 181 -2.92 -3.06 7.76
C SER A 181 -2.17 -1.75 7.54
N ASN A 182 -0.92 -1.78 7.03
CA ASN A 182 -0.03 -0.60 6.98
C ASN A 182 0.56 -0.31 5.58
N ILE A 183 0.14 -1.03 4.54
CA ILE A 183 0.62 -0.83 3.18
C ILE A 183 -0.17 0.23 2.41
N PHE A 184 0.51 0.81 1.42
CA PHE A 184 -0.02 1.83 0.53
C PHE A 184 -0.07 1.31 -0.91
N GLY A 185 -1.10 1.72 -1.65
CA GLY A 185 -1.20 1.47 -3.08
C GLY A 185 -0.13 2.20 -3.89
N CYS A 186 0.53 1.48 -4.79
CA CYS A 186 1.37 2.07 -5.83
C CYS A 186 0.56 2.22 -7.12
N PHE A 187 0.48 3.43 -7.66
CA PHE A 187 -0.44 3.75 -8.75
C PHE A 187 0.28 4.05 -10.05
N VAL A 188 -0.34 3.65 -11.17
CA VAL A 188 0.18 3.90 -12.53
C VAL A 188 0.20 5.39 -12.85
N ARG A 189 -0.79 6.13 -12.32
CA ARG A 189 -1.00 7.59 -12.34
C ARG A 189 -1.89 7.98 -11.15
N ASP A 190 -2.10 9.26 -10.88
CA ASP A 190 -2.88 9.73 -9.71
C ASP A 190 -4.34 9.24 -9.67
N ASP A 191 -4.94 8.91 -10.81
CA ASP A 191 -6.28 8.33 -10.96
C ASP A 191 -6.25 6.90 -11.53
N GLY A 192 -5.05 6.34 -11.68
CA GLY A 192 -4.82 5.08 -12.36
C GLY A 192 -5.10 3.85 -11.49
N ALA A 193 -5.01 2.69 -12.12
CA ALA A 193 -5.03 1.42 -11.41
C ALA A 193 -3.84 1.31 -10.44
N ILE A 194 -4.05 0.56 -9.36
CA ILE A 194 -2.98 0.14 -8.46
C ILE A 194 -2.20 -0.97 -9.17
N PHE A 195 -0.88 -0.81 -9.27
CA PHE A 195 0.00 -1.82 -9.85
C PHE A 195 0.79 -2.63 -8.82
N GLY A 196 0.77 -2.23 -7.56
CA GLY A 196 1.51 -2.89 -6.49
C GLY A 196 1.22 -2.30 -5.12
N HIS A 197 1.84 -2.88 -4.10
CA HIS A 197 1.81 -2.38 -2.74
C HIS A 197 3.21 -2.05 -2.26
N ALA A 198 3.30 -1.07 -1.36
CA ALA A 198 4.53 -0.69 -0.69
C ALA A 198 4.27 -0.37 0.78
N CYS A 199 5.22 -0.67 1.65
CA CYS A 199 5.21 -0.25 3.05
C CYS A 199 6.18 0.92 3.24
N TYR A 200 5.72 1.96 3.90
CA TYR A 200 6.49 3.16 4.23
C TYR A 200 6.37 3.39 5.73
N LEU A 201 7.35 2.96 6.50
CA LEU A 201 7.23 2.79 7.95
C LEU A 201 6.82 4.07 8.67
N GLN A 202 7.48 5.20 8.37
CA GLN A 202 7.14 6.48 9.00
C GLN A 202 5.76 6.98 8.55
N ALA A 203 5.40 6.81 7.27
CA ALA A 203 4.11 7.26 6.76
C ALA A 203 2.94 6.41 7.29
N ALA A 204 3.17 5.13 7.61
CA ALA A 204 2.17 4.25 8.23
C ALA A 204 1.75 4.68 9.64
N THR A 205 2.50 5.56 10.30
CA THR A 205 2.18 6.05 11.66
C THR A 205 1.12 7.15 11.69
N PHE A 206 0.72 7.67 10.53
CA PHE A 206 -0.30 8.72 10.42
C PHE A 206 -1.69 8.11 10.52
N ASN A 207 -2.47 8.56 11.51
CA ASN A 207 -3.83 8.08 11.72
C ASN A 207 -4.81 8.56 10.64
N HIS A 208 -5.97 7.91 10.61
CA HIS A 208 -7.04 8.24 9.68
C HIS A 208 -7.90 9.44 10.11
N SER A 209 -8.30 10.26 9.14
CA SER A 209 -9.50 11.10 9.21
C SER A 209 -10.27 11.09 7.89
N CYS A 210 -11.61 11.20 7.93
CA CYS A 210 -12.44 11.45 6.74
C CYS A 210 -12.44 12.93 6.31
N GLU A 211 -11.79 13.79 7.10
CA GLU A 211 -11.45 15.18 6.82
C GLU A 211 -9.99 15.42 7.20
N PRO A 212 -9.03 14.86 6.44
CA PRO A 212 -7.62 14.90 6.82
C PRO A 212 -7.00 16.28 6.61
N ASN A 213 -6.10 16.66 7.50
CA ASN A 213 -5.26 17.86 7.35
C ASN A 213 -3.97 17.61 6.56
N CYS A 214 -3.63 16.34 6.28
CA CYS A 214 -2.47 15.94 5.50
C CYS A 214 -2.85 15.08 4.29
N VAL A 215 -1.99 15.07 3.27
CA VAL A 215 -2.12 14.21 2.09
C VAL A 215 -0.86 13.37 1.87
N ALA A 216 -1.06 12.11 1.53
CA ALA A 216 -0.01 11.21 1.04
C ALA A 216 0.25 11.44 -0.45
N MET A 217 1.35 12.16 -0.75
CA MET A 217 1.85 12.40 -2.09
C MET A 217 2.48 11.13 -2.66
N ARG A 218 1.99 10.71 -3.82
CA ARG A 218 2.29 9.41 -4.41
C ARG A 218 3.71 9.34 -4.92
N GLY A 219 4.40 8.28 -4.55
CA GLY A 219 5.70 7.87 -5.07
C GLY A 219 5.95 6.42 -4.68
N VAL A 220 6.76 5.70 -5.47
CA VAL A 220 7.06 4.28 -5.20
C VAL A 220 8.32 4.12 -4.37
N ALA A 221 9.35 4.91 -4.68
CA ALA A 221 10.60 4.89 -3.92
C ALA A 221 10.45 5.60 -2.56
N ARG A 222 9.58 6.61 -2.49
CA ARG A 222 9.35 7.42 -1.30
C ARG A 222 7.90 7.88 -1.23
N MET A 223 7.36 7.94 -0.01
CA MET A 223 6.06 8.52 0.30
C MET A 223 6.29 9.85 1.01
N ARG A 224 5.74 10.93 0.48
CA ARG A 224 5.76 12.23 1.16
C ARG A 224 4.39 12.52 1.76
N ILE A 225 4.34 12.92 3.02
CA ILE A 225 3.12 13.45 3.64
C ILE A 225 3.24 14.96 3.68
N VAL A 226 2.25 15.66 3.12
CA VAL A 226 2.25 17.13 2.99
C VAL A 226 1.04 17.70 3.70
N ALA A 227 1.23 18.81 4.42
CA ALA A 227 0.15 19.55 5.07
C ALA A 227 -0.75 20.21 4.01
N GLN A 228 -2.06 20.10 4.17
CA GLN A 228 -3.04 20.70 3.24
C GLN A 228 -3.58 22.04 3.73
N GLU A 229 -3.45 22.28 5.03
CA GLU A 229 -3.90 23.45 5.75
C GLU A 229 -2.92 23.74 6.89
N ALA A 230 -3.02 24.91 7.51
CA ALA A 230 -2.23 25.21 8.69
C ALA A 230 -2.67 24.29 9.84
N VAL A 231 -1.71 23.72 10.56
CA VAL A 231 -1.98 22.81 11.69
C VAL A 231 -1.32 23.40 12.93
N ALA A 232 -2.07 23.55 14.02
CA ALA A 232 -1.55 24.09 15.27
C ALA A 232 -0.70 23.05 16.02
N ALA A 233 0.24 23.53 16.84
CA ALA A 233 1.00 22.66 17.73
C ALA A 233 0.06 21.87 18.65
N GLY A 234 0.31 20.57 18.79
CA GLY A 234 -0.50 19.63 19.56
C GLY A 234 -1.66 19.00 18.77
N GLU A 235 -2.01 19.50 17.58
CA GLU A 235 -3.09 18.91 16.79
C GLU A 235 -2.69 17.58 16.12
N PRO A 236 -3.59 16.59 16.02
CA PRO A 236 -3.33 15.35 15.31
C PRO A 236 -3.05 15.56 13.82
N LEU A 237 -2.02 14.89 13.31
CA LEU A 237 -1.71 14.83 11.88
C LEU A 237 -2.35 13.58 11.29
N THR A 238 -3.24 13.77 10.32
CA THR A 238 -4.07 12.69 9.79
C THR A 238 -4.10 12.66 8.26
N ILE A 239 -4.16 11.44 7.71
CA ILE A 239 -4.35 11.18 6.28
C ILE A 239 -5.67 10.43 6.05
N SER A 240 -6.12 10.29 4.81
CA SER A 240 -7.24 9.40 4.49
C SER A 240 -6.75 8.04 4.03
N TYR A 241 -7.32 6.97 4.58
CA TYR A 241 -7.00 5.59 4.20
C TYR A 241 -7.90 5.09 3.06
N ILE A 242 -9.05 5.74 2.90
CA ILE A 242 -10.14 5.31 2.04
C ILE A 242 -10.62 6.48 1.19
N ASP A 243 -11.56 6.20 0.28
CA ASP A 243 -12.28 7.26 -0.42
C ASP A 243 -13.26 7.96 0.54
N ALA A 244 -12.85 9.12 1.03
CA ALA A 244 -13.62 9.96 1.95
C ALA A 244 -14.90 10.54 1.31
N ASN A 245 -15.11 10.42 0.00
CA ASN A 245 -16.36 10.83 -0.66
C ASN A 245 -17.48 9.79 -0.54
N ARG A 246 -17.22 8.55 -0.10
CA ARG A 246 -18.26 7.54 0.15
C ARG A 246 -19.18 7.95 1.31
N PRO A 247 -20.43 7.44 1.40
CA PRO A 247 -21.30 7.70 2.56
C PRO A 247 -20.71 7.22 3.89
N VAL A 248 -21.04 7.88 5.01
CA VAL A 248 -20.48 7.57 6.35
C VAL A 248 -20.57 6.09 6.74
N HIS A 249 -21.70 5.43 6.48
CA HIS A 249 -21.86 4.00 6.78
C HIS A 249 -20.89 3.14 5.97
N ALA A 250 -20.67 3.49 4.70
CA ALA A 250 -19.73 2.78 3.83
C ALA A 250 -18.28 3.04 4.24
N ARG A 251 -17.94 4.28 4.61
CA ARG A 251 -16.61 4.63 5.14
C ARG A 251 -16.29 3.88 6.42
N ARG A 252 -17.21 3.90 7.40
CA ARG A 252 -17.04 3.16 8.67
C ARG A 252 -16.98 1.66 8.44
N LYS A 253 -17.75 1.13 7.49
CA LYS A 253 -17.67 -0.29 7.12
C LYS A 253 -16.28 -0.63 6.55
N ASP A 254 -15.77 0.14 5.58
CA ASP A 254 -14.43 -0.10 5.02
C ASP A 254 -13.34 -0.06 6.11
N LEU A 255 -13.41 0.94 7.00
CA LEU A 255 -12.42 1.09 8.09
C LEU A 255 -12.52 -0.04 9.11
N SER A 256 -13.73 -0.48 9.45
CA SER A 256 -13.93 -1.62 10.33
C SER A 256 -13.44 -2.92 9.71
N ASP A 257 -13.79 -3.17 8.44
CA ASP A 257 -13.42 -4.39 7.72
C ASP A 257 -11.91 -4.52 7.47
N HIS A 258 -11.19 -3.40 7.24
CA HIS A 258 -9.79 -3.41 6.80
C HIS A 258 -8.79 -2.91 7.85
N TYR A 259 -9.23 -2.06 8.78
CA TYR A 259 -8.37 -1.42 9.78
C TYR A 259 -8.88 -1.64 11.22
N HIS A 260 -9.97 -2.38 11.39
CA HIS A 260 -10.50 -2.82 12.69
C HIS A 260 -10.85 -1.68 13.66
N PHE A 261 -11.27 -0.52 13.14
CA PHE A 261 -11.76 0.58 13.96
C PHE A 261 -12.97 1.29 13.34
N THR A 262 -13.73 1.98 14.17
CA THR A 262 -14.84 2.85 13.72
C THR A 262 -14.39 4.30 13.80
N CYS A 263 -14.45 5.02 12.68
CA CYS A 263 -14.08 6.44 12.63
C CYS A 263 -15.11 7.35 13.30
N ASP A 264 -14.63 8.19 14.21
CA ASP A 264 -15.34 9.18 15.02
C ASP A 264 -14.92 10.62 14.73
N CYS A 265 -14.13 10.85 13.66
CA CYS A 265 -13.71 12.19 13.24
C CYS A 265 -14.92 13.15 13.09
N PRO A 266 -14.72 14.48 13.19
CA PRO A 266 -15.82 15.45 13.23
C PRO A 266 -16.80 15.29 12.07
N ARG A 267 -16.29 15.02 10.86
CA ARG A 267 -17.12 14.70 9.68
C ARG A 267 -18.01 13.47 9.86
N CYS A 268 -17.45 12.35 10.33
CA CYS A 268 -18.23 11.12 10.53
C CYS A 268 -19.30 11.29 11.61
N THR A 269 -18.99 12.03 12.67
CA THR A 269 -19.93 12.36 13.74
C THR A 269 -21.07 13.25 13.21
N ALA A 270 -20.75 14.33 12.49
CA ALA A 270 -21.75 15.22 11.90
C ALA A 270 -22.67 14.54 10.87
N GLU A 271 -22.10 13.73 9.96
CA GLU A 271 -22.87 13.01 8.94
C GLU A 271 -23.78 11.92 9.55
N ALA A 272 -23.40 11.32 10.68
CA ALA A 272 -24.19 10.29 11.36
C ALA A 272 -25.41 10.85 12.10
N THR A 273 -25.32 12.06 12.65
CA THR A 273 -26.42 12.67 13.44
C THR A 273 -27.53 13.26 12.58
N ASN A 274 -27.18 13.90 11.45
CA ASN A 274 -28.12 14.81 10.77
C ASN A 274 -28.52 14.40 9.35
N GLY A 275 -28.12 13.23 8.84
CA GLY A 275 -28.21 12.95 7.40
C GLY A 275 -27.57 14.06 6.56
N ALA A 276 -26.56 14.72 7.14
CA ALA A 276 -26.10 16.05 6.74
C ALA A 276 -25.64 16.08 5.28
N VAL A 277 -25.76 17.27 4.68
CA VAL A 277 -25.30 17.57 3.31
C VAL A 277 -23.87 17.07 3.14
N ARG A 278 -23.68 16.15 2.19
CA ARG A 278 -22.37 15.56 1.89
C ARG A 278 -21.46 16.63 1.31
N THR A 279 -20.44 17.04 2.06
CA THR A 279 -19.36 17.88 1.50
C THR A 279 -18.49 17.01 0.61
N LYS A 280 -18.47 17.30 -0.70
CA LYS A 280 -17.56 16.65 -1.63
C LYS A 280 -16.15 17.17 -1.37
N LEU A 281 -15.21 16.26 -1.17
CA LEU A 281 -13.79 16.59 -1.22
C LEU A 281 -13.30 16.44 -2.65
N THR A 282 -12.67 17.47 -3.18
CA THR A 282 -11.99 17.45 -4.47
C THR A 282 -10.53 17.08 -4.30
N TYR A 283 -10.08 16.03 -4.98
CA TYR A 283 -8.65 15.75 -5.07
C TYR A 283 -8.04 16.72 -6.08
N GLY A 284 -7.35 17.77 -5.64
CA GLY A 284 -6.43 18.55 -6.47
C GLY A 284 -5.39 17.64 -7.13
N GLY A 285 -4.91 18.04 -8.31
CA GLY A 285 -3.86 17.31 -9.03
C GLY A 285 -2.66 17.06 -8.12
N GLY A 286 -2.24 15.80 -7.98
CA GLY A 286 -1.26 15.34 -6.99
C GLY A 286 -1.85 14.60 -5.78
N GLY A 287 -3.19 14.50 -5.65
CA GLY A 287 -3.86 13.72 -4.61
C GLY A 287 -4.33 14.52 -3.38
N ALA A 288 -4.14 15.85 -3.36
CA ALA A 288 -4.54 16.72 -2.26
C ALA A 288 -6.07 16.88 -2.18
N LEU A 289 -6.71 16.47 -1.09
CA LEU A 289 -8.13 16.71 -0.81
C LEU A 289 -8.39 18.18 -0.43
N ARG A 290 -8.97 18.97 -1.33
CA ARG A 290 -9.53 20.30 -1.07
C ARG A 290 -11.03 20.18 -0.77
N ARG A 291 -11.55 21.00 0.15
CA ARG A 291 -12.99 21.05 0.45
C ARG A 291 -13.66 21.91 -0.62
N ASP A 292 -14.67 21.39 -1.32
CA ASP A 292 -15.55 22.25 -2.10
C ASP A 292 -16.46 22.99 -1.11
N ALA A 293 -16.19 24.26 -0.86
CA ALA A 293 -17.14 25.13 -0.20
C ALA A 293 -18.38 25.24 -1.10
N ALA A 294 -19.51 24.68 -0.68
CA ALA A 294 -20.71 24.67 -1.51
C ALA A 294 -21.33 26.09 -1.62
N GLY A 295 -21.48 26.58 -2.85
CA GLY A 295 -22.58 27.46 -3.27
C GLY A 295 -22.24 28.89 -3.68
N LYS A 296 -22.07 29.09 -5.00
CA LYS A 296 -22.63 30.16 -5.88
C LYS A 296 -21.60 30.86 -6.79
N ASP A 297 -21.89 30.80 -8.08
CA ASP A 297 -21.65 31.80 -9.12
C ASP A 297 -20.32 32.58 -9.08
N ALA A 298 -19.32 32.08 -9.82
CA ALA A 298 -18.22 32.92 -10.31
C ALA A 298 -17.97 32.63 -11.81
N PRO A 299 -17.87 33.65 -12.67
CA PRO A 299 -17.81 33.45 -14.11
C PRO A 299 -16.45 32.87 -14.49
N ARG A 300 -16.45 31.72 -15.17
CA ARG A 300 -15.26 31.16 -15.81
C ARG A 300 -14.84 32.08 -16.95
N ARG A 301 -13.69 32.76 -16.82
CA ARG A 301 -13.06 33.45 -17.94
C ARG A 301 -12.63 32.39 -18.97
N GLY A 302 -13.17 32.54 -20.19
CA GLY A 302 -12.90 31.64 -21.31
C GLY A 302 -11.47 31.75 -21.80
N GLY A 303 -10.78 30.60 -21.83
CA GLY A 303 -9.63 30.34 -22.67
C GLY A 303 -10.01 29.24 -23.65
N VAL A 304 -10.03 29.57 -24.93
CA VAL A 304 -10.37 28.65 -26.02
C VAL A 304 -9.22 27.65 -26.17
N ALA A 305 -9.47 26.36 -25.92
CA ALA A 305 -8.58 25.27 -26.28
C ALA A 305 -9.26 24.40 -27.34
N SER A 306 -8.59 24.24 -28.48
CA SER A 306 -9.02 23.44 -29.64
C SER A 306 -9.37 21.98 -29.27
N PRO A 307 -10.30 21.33 -29.99
CA PRO A 307 -10.73 19.98 -29.66
C PRO A 307 -9.65 18.94 -30.01
N LEU A 308 -9.07 18.31 -28.99
CA LEU A 308 -8.29 17.08 -29.12
C LEU A 308 -9.24 15.86 -29.31
N PRO A 309 -8.79 14.80 -30.01
CA PRO A 309 -9.64 13.68 -30.38
C PRO A 309 -10.20 12.95 -29.15
N LYS A 310 -11.48 12.59 -29.22
CA LYS A 310 -12.20 11.86 -28.15
C LYS A 310 -11.48 10.55 -27.85
N ALA A 311 -11.05 10.39 -26.60
CA ALA A 311 -10.56 9.10 -26.09
C ALA A 311 -11.68 8.04 -26.17
N PRO A 312 -11.35 6.77 -26.47
CA PRO A 312 -12.33 5.69 -26.41
C PRO A 312 -12.91 5.57 -25.00
N PRO A 313 -14.17 5.10 -24.86
CA PRO A 313 -14.84 5.01 -23.58
C PRO A 313 -14.02 4.14 -22.62
N PRO A 314 -13.92 4.54 -21.32
CA PRO A 314 -13.21 3.74 -20.34
C PRO A 314 -13.85 2.35 -20.24
N PRO A 315 -13.08 1.26 -20.13
CA PRO A 315 -13.64 -0.01 -19.70
C PRO A 315 -14.33 0.21 -18.36
N ALA A 316 -15.51 -0.41 -18.18
CA ALA A 316 -16.32 -0.30 -16.97
C ALA A 316 -15.43 -0.34 -15.73
N ALA A 317 -15.54 0.69 -14.88
CA ALA A 317 -14.78 0.78 -13.64
C ALA A 317 -14.88 -0.57 -12.93
N ALA A 318 -13.74 -1.25 -12.79
CA ALA A 318 -13.69 -2.49 -12.04
C ALA A 318 -14.23 -2.19 -10.64
N THR A 319 -15.43 -2.68 -10.36
CA THR A 319 -15.95 -2.80 -9.01
C THR A 319 -14.85 -3.45 -8.19
N LYS A 320 -14.31 -2.72 -7.23
CA LYS A 320 -13.33 -3.26 -6.27
C LYS A 320 -13.93 -4.54 -5.69
N PRO A 321 -13.18 -5.66 -5.64
CA PRO A 321 -13.71 -6.90 -5.10
C PRO A 321 -14.18 -6.64 -3.67
N THR A 322 -15.46 -6.97 -3.44
CA THR A 322 -16.11 -6.92 -2.15
C THR A 322 -15.67 -8.11 -1.30
N ARG A 323 -15.28 -7.78 -0.06
CA ARG A 323 -15.11 -8.64 1.13
C ARG A 323 -13.81 -9.46 1.30
N PRO A 324 -13.40 -9.65 2.57
CA PRO A 324 -12.03 -9.90 2.93
C PRO A 324 -11.84 -11.37 3.36
N TRP A 325 -10.69 -11.92 2.97
CA TRP A 325 -10.09 -13.21 3.37
C TRP A 325 -10.79 -14.56 3.09
N PHE A 326 -12.11 -14.72 2.97
CA PHE A 326 -12.70 -16.00 2.50
C PHE A 326 -14.06 -15.83 1.81
N GLU A 327 -14.11 -15.87 0.47
CA GLU A 327 -15.37 -16.15 -0.23
C GLU A 327 -15.54 -17.66 -0.47
N ALA A 328 -16.61 -18.15 0.17
CA ALA A 328 -17.40 -19.36 -0.04
C ALA A 328 -17.10 -20.22 -1.28
N LEU A 329 -16.77 -21.48 -1.03
CA LEU A 329 -17.13 -22.58 -1.94
C LEU A 329 -17.98 -23.57 -1.15
N ALA A 330 -19.26 -23.61 -1.55
CA ALA A 330 -20.09 -24.81 -1.48
C ALA A 330 -19.48 -25.91 -2.37
#